data_AF-A0A7G9FUU9-F1
#
_entry.id   AF-A0A7G9FUU9-F1
#
_cell.length_a   1.000
_cell.length_b   1.000
_cell.length_c   1.000
_cell.angle_alpha   90.00
_cell.angle_beta   90.00
_cell.angle_gamma   90.00
#
_symmetry.space_group_name_H-M   'P 1'
#
loop_
_entity.id
_entity.type
_entity.pdbx_description
1 polymer ?
#
loop_
_entity_poly.entity_id
_entity_poly.type
_entity_poly.pdbx_seq_one_letter_code
_entity_poly.pdbx_strand_id
1 'polypeptide(L)' 'MHRPILFNELALFDKLFEHCAEIDEAARSRMELIVPELAKQYGVTERLKAENQMEWVRQMNACKAQAEEIVKAELIYD' A
#
# COMPACT_ATOMS: atom_id res chain seq x y z
N MET A 1 -0.39 -6.76 -15.50
CA MET A 1 -1.02 -7.41 -16.68
C MET A 1 -2.05 -6.45 -17.27
N HIS A 2 -2.11 -6.19 -18.60
CA HIS A 2 -3.12 -5.27 -19.17
C HIS A 2 -4.42 -6.03 -19.45
N ARG A 3 -5.55 -5.63 -18.84
CA ARG A 3 -6.87 -6.31 -18.91
C ARG A 3 -7.94 -5.44 -19.59
N PRO A 4 -7.88 -5.27 -20.93
CA PRO A 4 -8.75 -4.34 -21.66
C PRO A 4 -10.22 -4.75 -21.68
N ILE A 5 -10.52 -6.05 -21.61
CA ILE A 5 -11.90 -6.57 -21.61
C ILE A 5 -12.61 -6.19 -20.31
N LEU A 6 -11.98 -6.46 -19.16
CA LEU A 6 -12.52 -6.08 -17.84
C LEU A 6 -12.71 -4.57 -17.72
N PHE A 7 -11.75 -3.78 -18.19
CA PHE A 7 -11.86 -2.32 -18.22
C PHE A 7 -13.07 -1.86 -19.05
N ASN A 8 -13.22 -2.39 -20.26
CA ASN A 8 -14.33 -2.04 -21.13
C ASN A 8 -15.68 -2.47 -20.53
N GLU A 9 -15.77 -3.64 -19.90
CA GLU A 9 -16.98 -4.10 -19.23
C GLU A 9 -17.36 -3.17 -18.07
N LEU A 10 -16.42 -2.88 -17.17
CA LEU A 10 -16.67 -1.99 -16.03
C LEU A 10 -17.05 -0.56 -16.48
N ALA A 11 -16.42 -0.07 -17.55
CA ALA A 11 -16.75 1.23 -18.14
C ALA A 11 -18.15 1.22 -18.76
N LEU A 12 -18.53 0.16 -19.46
CA LEU A 12 -19.86 0.01 -20.07
C LEU A 12 -20.97 -0.11 -19.01
N PHE A 13 -20.68 -0.74 -17.88
CA PHE A 13 -21.63 -0.90 -16.77
C PHE A 13 -21.62 0.27 -15.77
N ASP A 14 -20.83 1.32 -16.01
CA ASP A 14 -20.63 2.46 -15.09
C ASP A 14 -20.15 2.05 -13.67
N LYS A 15 -19.48 0.90 -13.58
CA LYS A 15 -18.96 0.29 -12.34
C LYS A 15 -17.47 0.50 -12.14
N LEU A 16 -16.81 1.14 -13.10
CA LEU A 16 -15.36 1.37 -13.05
C LEU A 16 -14.95 2.14 -11.79
N PHE A 17 -15.72 3.16 -11.40
CA PHE A 17 -15.41 3.94 -10.21
C PHE A 17 -15.57 3.12 -8.92
N GLU A 18 -16.67 2.37 -8.79
CA GLU A 18 -16.92 1.50 -7.64
C GLU A 18 -15.81 0.46 -7.49
N HIS A 19 -15.43 -0.20 -8.60
CA HIS A 19 -14.34 -1.17 -8.60
C HIS A 19 -12.98 -0.56 -8.19
N CYS A 20 -12.65 0.63 -8.67
CA CYS A 20 -11.43 1.34 -8.25
C CYS A 20 -11.48 1.72 -6.76
N ALA A 21 -12.65 2.12 -6.25
CA ALA A 21 -12.82 2.46 -4.84
C ALA A 21 -12.66 1.22 -3.93
N GLU A 22 -13.19 0.07 -4.34
CA GLU A 22 -13.01 -1.21 -3.63
C GLU A 22 -11.53 -1.61 -3.56
N ILE A 23 -10.80 -1.50 -4.68
CA ILE A 23 -9.35 -1.80 -4.72
C ILE A 23 -8.58 -0.81 -3.84
N ASP A 24 -8.91 0.48 -3.89
CA ASP A 24 -8.26 1.50 -3.09
C ASP A 24 -8.50 1.30 -1.59
N GLU A 25 -9.71 0.91 -1.20
CA GLU A 25 -10.03 0.56 0.19
C GLU A 25 -9.24 -0.68 0.64
N ALA A 26 -9.23 -1.75 -0.16
CA ALA A 26 -8.47 -2.96 0.13
C ALA A 26 -6.96 -2.67 0.26
N ALA A 27 -6.42 -1.85 -0.65
CA ALA A 27 -5.03 -1.41 -0.61
C ALA A 27 -4.71 -0.61 0.67
N ARG A 28 -5.59 0.32 1.06
CA ARG A 28 -5.43 1.09 2.30
C ARG A 28 -5.47 0.20 3.54
N SER A 29 -6.46 -0.70 3.66
CA SER A 29 -6.53 -1.65 4.76
C SER A 29 -5.29 -2.55 4.83
N ARG A 30 -4.75 -2.95 3.69
CA ARG A 30 -3.54 -3.77 3.63
C ARG A 30 -2.28 -3.00 4.06
N MET A 31 -2.16 -1.74 3.65
CA MET A 31 -1.08 -0.84 4.07
C MET A 31 -1.08 -0.61 5.59
N GLU A 32 -2.25 -0.45 6.20
CA GLU A 32 -2.41 -0.28 7.65
C GLU A 32 -1.93 -1.48 8.46
N LEU A 33 -1.90 -2.67 7.86
CA LEU A 33 -1.38 -3.89 8.48
C LEU A 33 0.12 -4.05 8.27
N ILE A 34 0.60 -3.90 7.03
CA ILE A 34 1.98 -4.21 6.67
C ILE A 34 2.97 -3.17 7.22
N VAL A 35 2.64 -1.87 7.16
CA VAL A 35 3.59 -0.82 7.58
C VAL A 35 3.97 -0.94 9.06
N PRO A 36 3.03 -1.13 10.01
CA PRO A 36 3.38 -1.35 11.42
C PRO A 36 4.17 -2.64 11.66
N GLU A 37 3.88 -3.72 10.91
CA GLU A 37 4.62 -4.98 11.01
C GLU A 37 6.08 -4.81 10.58
N LEU A 38 6.31 -4.15 9.44
CA LEU A 38 7.66 -3.82 8.96
C LEU A 38 8.37 -2.87 9.93
N ALA A 39 7.69 -1.82 10.40
CA ALA A 39 8.26 -0.89 11.36
C ALA A 39 8.72 -1.60 12.65
N LYS A 40 7.92 -2.56 13.15
CA LYS A 40 8.29 -3.40 14.29
C LYS A 40 9.48 -4.30 13.98
N GLN A 41 9.51 -4.91 12.79
CA GLN A 41 10.61 -5.78 12.37
C GLN A 41 11.94 -5.02 12.23
N TYR A 42 11.91 -3.80 11.69
CA TYR A 42 13.09 -2.95 11.53
C TYR A 42 13.46 -2.15 12.78
N GLY A 43 12.68 -2.24 13.86
CA GLY A 43 12.96 -1.52 15.11
C GLY A 43 12.71 -0.01 15.02
N VAL A 44 11.85 0.43 14.10
CA VAL A 44 11.43 1.82 13.94
C VAL A 44 10.51 2.17 15.11
N THR A 45 11.09 2.76 16.16
CA THR A 45 10.39 3.07 17.42
C THR A 45 10.26 4.56 17.64
N GLU A 46 9.31 4.98 18.50
CA GLU A 46 9.23 6.38 18.95
C GLU A 46 10.49 6.81 19.71
N ARG A 47 11.27 5.88 20.28
CA ARG A 47 12.59 6.19 20.84
C ARG A 47 13.57 6.63 19.76
N LEU A 48 13.65 5.88 18.65
CA LEU A 48 14.47 6.26 17.50
C LEU A 48 14.06 7.64 16.96
N LYS A 49 12.75 7.94 16.95
CA LYS A 49 12.23 9.25 16.54
C LYS A 49 12.72 10.39 17.45
N ALA A 50 12.76 10.16 18.76
CA ALA A 50 13.24 11.13 19.74
C ALA A 50 14.76 11.33 19.68
N GLU A 51 15.52 10.26 19.44
CA GLU A 51 16.99 10.30 19.35
C GLU A 51 17.49 10.81 18.00
N ASN A 52 16.84 10.39 16.91
CA ASN A 52 17.21 10.74 15.53
C ASN A 52 15.99 10.70 14.60
N GLN A 53 15.26 11.82 14.57
CA GLN A 53 14.04 11.97 13.77
C GLN A 53 14.28 11.74 12.27
N MET A 54 15.40 12.19 11.71
CA MET A 54 15.67 12.02 10.27
C MET A 54 15.89 10.57 9.89
N GLU A 55 16.59 9.81 10.75
CA GLU A 55 16.74 8.37 10.55
C GLU A 55 15.41 7.63 10.71
N TRP A 56 14.58 8.02 11.68
CA TRP A 56 13.24 7.48 11.82
C TRP A 56 12.39 7.70 10.57
N VAL A 57 12.40 8.92 10.00
CA VAL A 57 11.69 9.23 8.75
C VAL A 57 12.22 8.39 7.60
N ARG A 58 13.55 8.25 7.49
CA ARG A 58 14.19 7.42 6.44
C ARG A 58 13.70 5.96 6.51
N GLN A 59 13.72 5.36 7.70
CA GLN A 59 13.32 3.97 7.88
C GLN A 59 11.80 3.79 7.70
N MET A 60 10.99 4.72 8.19
CA MET A 60 9.54 4.68 7.98
C MET A 60 9.18 4.78 6.50
N ASN A 61 9.86 5.63 5.75
CA ASN A 61 9.67 5.73 4.29
C ASN A 61 10.11 4.44 3.58
N ALA A 62 11.18 3.78 4.03
CA ALA A 62 11.57 2.48 3.49
C ALA A 62 10.51 1.40 3.75
N CYS A 63 9.96 1.35 4.98
CA CYS A 63 8.86 0.44 5.32
C CYS A 63 7.64 0.70 4.45
N LYS A 64 7.28 1.97 4.24
CA LYS A 64 6.16 2.36 3.37
C LYS A 64 6.40 1.92 1.93
N ALA A 65 7.58 2.19 1.37
CA ALA A 65 7.90 1.79 0.00
C ALA A 65 7.83 0.27 -0.19
N GLN A 66 8.34 -0.50 0.78
CA GLN A 66 8.25 -1.95 0.74
C GLN A 66 6.80 -2.45 0.85
N ALA A 67 5.99 -1.84 1.72
CA ALA A 67 4.57 -2.17 1.82
C ALA A 67 3.81 -1.86 0.52
N GLU A 68 4.08 -0.72 -0.12
CA GLU A 68 3.49 -0.36 -1.41
C GLU A 68 3.79 -1.40 -2.49
N GLU A 69 5.02 -1.92 -2.57
CA GLU A 69 5.38 -2.94 -3.54
C GLU A 69 4.66 -4.27 -3.28
N ILE A 70 4.49 -4.66 -2.01
CA ILE A 70 3.72 -5.87 -1.65
C ILE A 70 2.25 -5.69 -2.06
N VAL A 71 1.64 -4.56 -1.72
CA VAL A 71 0.22 -4.28 -2.04
C VAL A 71 -0.01 -4.21 -3.55
N LYS A 72 0.89 -3.58 -4.31
CA LYS A 72 0.80 -3.56 -5.78
C LYS A 72 0.87 -4.98 -6.37
N ALA A 73 1.76 -5.82 -5.85
CA ALA A 73 1.87 -7.20 -6.29
C ALA A 73 0.57 -7.99 -6.00
N GLU A 74 0.05 -7.88 -4.78
CA GLU A 74 -1.14 -8.62 -4.33
C GLU A 74 -2.46 -8.17 -4.98
N LEU A 75 -2.64 -6.86 -5.23
CA LEU A 75 -3.96 -6.31 -5.60
C LEU A 75 -4.04 -5.72 -7.01
N ILE A 76 -2.91 -5.31 -7.61
CA ILE A 76 -2.90 -4.55 -8.87
C ILE A 76 -2.27 -5.36 -10.01
N TYR A 77 -1.19 -6.08 -9.72
CA TYR A 77 -0.41 -6.78 -10.76
C TYR A 77 -0.85 -8.21 -11.00
N ASP A 78 -1.43 -8.87 -9.99
CA ASP A 78 -2.04 -10.20 -10.09
C ASP A 78 -3.27 -10.22 -11.02
#